data_AF-A0A4Q3RBH7-F1
#
_entry.id   AF-A0A4Q3RBH7-F1
#
_cell.length_a   1.000
_cell.length_b   1.000
_cell.length_c   1.000
_cell.angle_alpha   90.00
_cell.angle_beta   90.00
_cell.angle_gamma   90.00
#
_symmetry.space_group_name_H-M   'P 1'
#
loop_
_entity.id
_entity.type
_entity.pdbx_description
1 polymer ?
#
loop_
_entity_poly.entity_id
_entity_poly.type
_entity_poly.pdbx_seq_one_letter_code
_entity_poly.pdbx_strand_id
1 'polypeptide(L)'
;MEYNKIVSVTGLGGLYELVSSKADGGIVRSLEDKSSKFVSNRVHNFSHLESIEIYTKEDNVNLVEVFAAMQASKEKLPDAKADGKAFKAYFEKV
;
A
#
# COMPACT_ATOMS: atom_id res chain seq x y z
N MET A 1 9.09 12.67 -3.01
CA MET A 1 7.86 11.88 -3.19
C MET A 1 7.13 11.94 -1.87
N GLU A 2 5.87 12.37 -1.88
CA GLU A 2 5.10 12.52 -0.64
C GLU A 2 4.23 11.27 -0.45
N TYR A 3 4.25 10.68 0.74
CA TYR A 3 3.57 9.41 1.03
C TYR A 3 2.05 9.49 0.80
N ASN A 4 1.45 10.64 1.12
CA ASN A 4 0.03 10.93 0.91
C ASN A 4 -0.43 10.86 -0.56
N LYS A 5 0.50 11.00 -1.51
CA LYS A 5 0.23 10.89 -2.95
C LYS A 5 0.33 9.45 -3.47
N ILE A 6 0.78 8.50 -2.64
CA ILE A 6 0.88 7.10 -3.05
C ILE A 6 -0.48 6.44 -2.91
N VAL A 7 -0.94 5.85 -4.01
CA VAL A 7 -2.22 5.16 -4.11
C VAL A 7 -2.05 3.74 -4.64
N SER A 8 -2.85 2.83 -4.11
CA SER A 8 -3.17 1.56 -4.76
C SER A 8 -4.37 1.76 -5.66
N VAL A 9 -4.35 1.14 -6.84
CA VAL A 9 -5.44 1.23 -7.82
C VAL A 9 -6.04 -0.16 -8.04
N THR A 10 -7.33 -0.33 -7.74
CA THR A 10 -7.98 -1.64 -7.84
C THR A 10 -7.88 -2.22 -9.24
N GLY A 11 -7.51 -3.49 -9.39
CA GLY A 11 -7.37 -4.15 -10.70
C GLY A 11 -6.10 -3.77 -11.48
N LEU A 12 -5.27 -2.87 -10.95
CA LEU A 12 -3.93 -2.62 -11.47
C LEU A 12 -2.89 -3.12 -10.45
N GLY A 13 -1.89 -3.82 -10.94
CA GLY A 13 -0.74 -4.22 -10.12
C GLY A 13 0.11 -3.00 -9.75
N GLY A 14 0.80 -3.10 -8.61
CA GLY A 14 1.78 -2.13 -8.16
C GLY A 14 1.19 -0.92 -7.44
N LEU A 15 2.06 0.06 -7.18
CA LEU A 15 1.74 1.32 -6.53
C LEU A 15 1.95 2.48 -7.50
N TYR A 16 1.16 3.55 -7.29
CA TYR A 16 1.18 4.71 -8.16
C TYR A 16 1.21 6.00 -7.34
N GLU A 17 1.82 7.04 -7.91
CA GLU A 17 1.67 8.42 -7.45
C GLU A 17 0.46 9.05 -8.16
N LEU A 18 -0.49 9.59 -7.39
CA LEU A 18 -1.61 10.36 -7.94
C LEU A 18 -1.13 11.78 -8.29
N VAL A 19 -0.90 12.03 -9.58
CA VAL A 19 -0.35 13.29 -10.09
C VAL A 19 -1.44 14.38 -10.15
N SER A 20 -2.65 14.00 -10.54
CA SER A 20 -3.80 14.92 -10.55
C SER A 20 -5.12 14.17 -10.46
N SER A 21 -6.08 14.71 -9.71
CA SER A 21 -7.45 14.20 -9.63
C SER A 21 -8.38 14.98 -10.56
N LYS A 22 -9.32 14.28 -11.18
CA LYS A 22 -10.41 14.81 -12.02
C LYS A 22 -11.73 14.22 -11.54
N ALA A 23 -12.86 14.77 -12.00
CA ALA A 23 -14.18 14.30 -11.59
C ALA A 23 -14.48 12.85 -12.04
N ASP A 24 -13.87 12.40 -13.12
CA ASP A 24 -14.09 11.09 -13.77
C ASP A 24 -12.91 10.11 -13.63
N GLY A 25 -11.88 10.49 -12.87
CA GLY A 25 -10.67 9.69 -12.72
C GLY A 25 -9.46 10.45 -12.22
N GLY A 26 -8.27 9.90 -12.43
CA GLY A 26 -7.01 10.50 -12.03
C GLY A 26 -5.90 10.21 -13.03
N ILE A 27 -4.93 11.12 -13.13
CA ILE A 27 -3.65 10.85 -13.79
C ILE A 27 -2.74 10.26 -12.72
N VAL A 28 -2.32 9.02 -12.94
CA VAL A 28 -1.41 8.31 -12.03
C VAL A 28 -0.08 8.04 -12.71
N ARG A 29 0.99 8.00 -11.93
CA ARG A 29 2.33 7.65 -12.37
C ARG A 29 2.80 6.39 -11.63
N SER A 30 3.19 5.36 -12.38
CA SER A 30 3.73 4.14 -11.80
C SER A 30 5.00 4.41 -11.00
N LEU A 31 5.10 3.84 -9.80
CA LEU A 31 6.32 3.94 -9.01
C LEU A 31 7.46 3.07 -9.57
N GLU A 32 7.12 2.03 -10.33
CA GLU A 32 8.05 1.06 -10.91
C GLU A 32 8.77 1.62 -12.15
N ASP A 33 8.01 2.03 -13.17
CA ASP A 33 8.55 2.41 -14.50
C ASP A 33 8.40 3.90 -14.83
N LYS A 34 7.80 4.69 -13.93
CA LYS A 34 7.52 6.13 -14.07
C LYS A 34 6.57 6.49 -15.23
N SER A 35 5.94 5.51 -15.87
CA SER A 35 4.92 5.74 -16.89
C SER A 35 3.70 6.44 -16.28
N SER A 36 3.07 7.33 -17.03
CA SER A 36 1.88 8.07 -16.59
C SER A 36 0.69 7.66 -17.44
N LYS A 37 -0.46 7.41 -16.81
CA LYS A 37 -1.71 7.06 -17.50
C LYS A 37 -2.92 7.65 -16.78
N PHE A 38 -3.98 7.87 -17.54
CA PHE A 38 -5.28 8.19 -16.98
C PHE A 38 -6.00 6.91 -16.54
N VAL A 39 -6.60 6.94 -15.36
CA VAL A 39 -7.37 5.86 -14.78
C VAL A 39 -8.76 6.39 -14.43
N SER A 40 -9.80 5.75 -14.96
CA SER A 40 -11.19 6.16 -14.70
C SER A 40 -11.71 5.62 -13.36
N ASN A 41 -12.40 6.48 -12.61
CA ASN A 41 -13.06 6.11 -11.36
C ASN A 41 -14.30 5.22 -11.54
N ARG A 42 -14.78 5.04 -12.77
CA ARG A 42 -15.93 4.16 -13.08
C ARG A 42 -15.60 2.68 -12.95
N VAL A 43 -14.32 2.34 -13.07
CA VAL A 43 -13.82 0.95 -13.08
C VAL A 43 -12.79 0.73 -11.97
N HIS A 44 -12.07 1.77 -11.57
CA HIS A 44 -10.99 1.66 -10.61
C HIS A 44 -11.20 2.61 -9.43
N ASN A 45 -10.97 2.10 -8.22
CA ASN A 45 -10.89 2.92 -7.02
C ASN A 45 -9.43 3.23 -6.68
N PHE A 46 -9.20 4.41 -6.12
CA PHE A 46 -7.91 4.84 -5.60
C PHE A 46 -7.95 4.74 -4.07
N SER A 47 -7.06 3.92 -3.49
CA SER A 47 -6.87 3.86 -2.05
C SER A 47 -5.55 4.52 -1.70
N HIS A 48 -5.61 5.65 -0.99
CA HIS A 48 -4.42 6.32 -0.49
C HIS A 48 -3.76 5.46 0.57
N LEU A 49 -2.44 5.24 0.46
CA LEU A 49 -1.71 4.41 1.42
C LEU A 49 -1.72 5.03 2.82
N GLU A 50 -1.75 6.37 2.91
CA GLU A 50 -1.80 7.09 4.19
C GLU A 50 -3.08 6.84 4.99
N SER A 51 -4.18 6.44 4.34
CA SER A 51 -5.45 6.17 5.01
C SER A 51 -5.62 4.68 5.34
N ILE A 52 -4.62 3.84 5.07
CA ILE A 52 -4.70 2.42 5.40
C ILE A 52 -4.26 2.23 6.84
N GLU A 53 -5.20 1.75 7.65
CA GLU A 53 -4.98 1.39 9.05
C GLU A 53 -5.29 -0.10 9.25
N ILE A 54 -4.58 -0.70 10.19
CA ILE A 54 -4.80 -2.09 10.61
C ILE A 54 -5.46 -2.04 11.99
N TYR A 55 -6.66 -2.61 12.08
CA TYR A 55 -7.36 -2.82 13.35
C TYR A 55 -6.59 -3.83 14.20
N THR A 56 -6.14 -3.40 15.37
CA THR A 56 -5.52 -4.29 16.36
C THR A 56 -6.47 -4.57 17.52
N LYS A 57 -5.99 -5.20 18.59
CA LYS A 57 -6.79 -5.47 19.78
C LYS A 57 -7.08 -4.21 20.62
N GLU A 58 -6.20 -3.23 20.51
CA GLU A 58 -6.27 -1.98 21.27
C GLU A 58 -6.67 -0.86 20.30
N ASP A 59 -5.67 -0.21 19.71
CA ASP A 59 -5.86 0.90 18.79
C ASP A 59 -5.57 0.50 17.34
N ASN A 60 -6.10 1.29 16.40
CA ASN A 60 -5.72 1.20 15.00
C ASN A 60 -4.28 1.68 14.82
N VAL A 61 -3.54 0.96 14.00
CA VAL A 61 -2.16 1.34 13.66
C VAL A 61 -2.07 1.65 12.18
N ASN A 62 -1.48 2.80 11.84
CA ASN A 62 -1.25 3.18 10.46
C ASN A 62 -0.31 2.20 9.76
N LEU A 63 -0.57 1.89 8.49
CA LEU A 63 0.24 0.96 7.72
C LEU A 63 1.73 1.39 7.65
N VAL A 64 2.00 2.71 7.63
CA VAL A 64 3.37 3.24 7.64
C VAL A 64 4.14 2.86 8.91
N GLU A 65 3.46 2.84 10.07
CA GLU A 65 4.07 2.48 11.35
C GLU A 65 4.38 0.98 11.39
N VAL A 66 3.49 0.15 10.83
CA VAL A 66 3.73 -1.29 10.69
C VAL A 66 4.94 -1.57 9.80
N PHE A 67 5.07 -0.88 8.66
CA PHE A 67 6.25 -1.04 7.81
C PHE A 67 7.53 -0.53 8.47
N ALA A 68 7.46 0.54 9.27
CA ALA A 68 8.60 1.02 10.04
C ALA A 68 9.03 0.00 11.12
N ALA A 69 8.06 -0.61 11.83
CA ALA A 69 8.33 -1.69 12.78
C ALA A 69 8.96 -2.91 12.10
N MET A 70 8.45 -3.31 10.94
CA MET A 70 9.02 -4.40 10.13
C MET A 70 10.46 -4.09 9.71
N GLN A 71 10.76 -2.85 9.33
CA GLN A 71 12.11 -2.44 8.94
C GLN A 71 13.08 -2.42 10.13
N ALA A 72 12.61 -2.06 11.32
CA ALA A 72 13.41 -2.04 12.54
C ALA A 72 13.62 -3.44 13.15
N SER A 73 12.76 -4.41 12.82
CA SER A 73 12.85 -5.78 13.30
C SER A 73 14.06 -6.52 12.71
N LYS A 74 14.61 -7.43 13.53
CA LYS A 74 15.67 -8.37 13.09
C LYS A 74 15.11 -9.71 12.64
N GLU A 75 13.79 -9.90 12.73
CA GLU A 75 13.13 -11.12 12.29
C GLU A 75 13.26 -11.28 10.78
N LYS A 76 13.55 -12.51 10.35
CA LYS A 76 13.70 -12.81 8.93
C LYS A 76 12.33 -12.73 8.25
N LEU A 77 12.24 -11.92 7.20
CA LEU A 77 11.06 -11.86 6.35
C LEU A 77 10.71 -13.24 5.78
N PRO A 78 9.43 -13.66 5.83
CA PRO A 78 8.98 -14.89 5.18
C PRO A 78 9.22 -14.85 3.67
N ASP A 79 9.33 -16.03 3.06
CA ASP A 79 9.37 -16.16 1.60
C ASP A 79 8.05 -15.67 0.98
N ALA A 80 8.10 -15.10 -0.23
CA ALA A 80 6.91 -14.61 -0.91
C ALA A 80 5.85 -15.69 -1.18
N LYS A 81 6.25 -16.97 -1.22
CA LYS A 81 5.37 -18.13 -1.40
C LYS A 81 5.08 -18.86 -0.08
N ALA A 82 5.43 -18.28 1.07
CA ALA A 82 5.13 -18.86 2.36
C ALA A 82 3.61 -18.96 2.59
N ASP A 83 3.20 -19.82 3.52
CA ASP A 83 1.79 -19.97 3.85
C ASP A 83 1.29 -18.87 4.80
N GLY A 84 -0.03 -18.76 4.94
CA GLY A 84 -0.63 -17.76 5.82
C GLY A 84 -0.23 -17.91 7.30
N LYS A 85 0.18 -19.10 7.74
CA LYS A 85 0.64 -19.32 9.12
C LYS A 85 2.00 -18.69 9.34
N ALA A 86 2.92 -18.83 8.39
CA ALA A 86 4.24 -18.22 8.43
C ALA A 86 4.15 -16.70 8.46
N PHE A 87 3.28 -16.09 7.64
CA PHE A 87 3.06 -14.64 7.67
C PHE A 87 2.50 -14.18 9.00
N LYS A 88 1.49 -14.87 9.55
CA LYS A 88 0.92 -14.51 10.85
C LYS A 88 1.95 -14.60 11.98
N ALA A 89 2.75 -15.68 12.00
CA ALA A 89 3.79 -15.85 13.01
C ALA A 89 4.89 -14.78 12.94
N TYR A 90 5.18 -14.25 11.75
CA TYR A 90 6.08 -13.12 11.59
C TYR A 90 5.47 -11.83 12.14
N PHE A 91 4.22 -11.51 11.79
CA PHE A 91 3.52 -10.31 12.28
C PHE A 91 3.29 -10.33 13.80
N GLU A 92 3.25 -11.48 14.45
CA GLU A 92 3.16 -11.57 15.91
C GLU A 92 4.48 -11.22 16.64
N LYS A 93 5.60 -11.19 15.92
CA LYS A 93 6.93 -10.88 16.47
C LYS A 93 7.41 -9.45 16.18
N VAL A 94 6.88 -8.84 15.12
CA VAL A 94 7.15 -7.45 14.72
C VAL A 94 6.24 -6.53 15.50
#